data_AF-A0AAD4R717-F1
#
_entry.id   AF-A0AAD4R717-F1
#
_cell.length_a   1.000
_cell.length_b   1.000
_cell.length_c   1.000
_cell.angle_alpha   90.00
_cell.angle_beta   90.00
_cell.angle_gamma   90.00
#
_symmetry.space_group_name_H-M   'P 1'
#
loop_
_entity.id
_entity.type
_entity.pdbx_description
1 polymer ?
#
loop_
_entity_poly.entity_id
_entity_poly.type
_entity_poly.pdbx_seq_one_letter_code
_entity_poly.pdbx_strand_id
1 'polypeptide(L)'
;MSCTRASAERAAIDFLTTKCFELFVEQFPNSKVGIVKLRQLMQSNGWHGREKFVQELDNAIKTRLLHVGVNTHDILKGYAAIVEGLALFDPSFVLVHKVCRKIRDYVK
;
A
#
# COMPACT_ATOMS: atom_id res chain seq x y z
N MET A 1 -19.04 14.30 -21.10
CA MET A 1 -18.28 14.83 -19.94
C MET A 1 -17.74 13.75 -18.99
N SER A 2 -18.15 12.48 -19.11
CA SER A 2 -17.73 11.35 -18.25
C SER A 2 -16.31 10.83 -18.54
N CYS A 3 -15.81 10.96 -19.76
CA CYS A 3 -14.49 10.43 -20.19
C CYS A 3 -13.30 11.15 -19.51
N THR A 4 -13.38 12.48 -19.37
CA THR A 4 -12.30 13.30 -18.79
C THR A 4 -12.07 13.01 -17.31
N ARG A 5 -13.15 12.75 -16.55
CA ARG A 5 -13.07 12.46 -15.12
C ARG A 5 -12.43 11.10 -14.85
N ALA A 6 -12.84 10.06 -15.57
CA ALA A 6 -12.26 8.72 -15.42
C ALA A 6 -10.76 8.70 -15.76
N SER A 7 -10.35 9.46 -16.78
CA SER A 7 -8.93 9.60 -17.13
C SER A 7 -8.13 10.27 -16.00
N ALA A 8 -8.64 11.34 -15.41
CA ALA A 8 -8.00 12.02 -14.28
C ALA A 8 -7.92 11.13 -13.02
N GLU A 9 -8.98 10.37 -12.72
CA GLU A 9 -9.00 9.43 -11.59
C GLU A 9 -7.97 8.30 -11.78
N ARG A 10 -7.81 7.78 -13.00
CA ARG A 10 -6.76 6.78 -13.31
C ARG A 10 -5.35 7.34 -13.15
N ALA A 11 -5.11 8.56 -13.63
CA ALA A 11 -3.82 9.23 -13.42
C ALA A 11 -3.53 9.43 -11.92
N ALA A 12 -4.54 9.78 -11.12
CA ALA A 12 -4.40 9.89 -9.68
C ALA A 12 -4.09 8.53 -9.03
N ILE A 13 -4.75 7.44 -9.46
CA ILE A 13 -4.43 6.08 -9.00
C ILE A 13 -2.98 5.72 -9.31
N ASP A 14 -2.53 5.97 -10.54
CA ASP A 14 -1.17 5.65 -10.97
C ASP A 14 -0.12 6.44 -10.16
N PHE A 15 -0.40 7.71 -9.86
CA PHE A 15 0.45 8.53 -8.99
C PHE A 15 0.45 8.05 -7.53
N LEU A 16 -0.72 7.80 -6.93
CA LEU A 16 -0.81 7.32 -5.55
C LEU A 16 -0.19 5.93 -5.38
N THR A 17 -0.18 5.12 -6.44
CA THR A 17 0.50 3.82 -6.47
C THR A 17 2.01 3.96 -6.30
N THR A 18 2.67 4.93 -6.96
CA THR A 18 4.11 5.17 -6.77
C THR A 18 4.43 5.73 -5.38
N LYS A 19 3.41 6.19 -4.65
CA LYS A 19 3.49 6.72 -3.29
C LYS A 19 3.00 5.76 -2.21
N CYS A 20 2.83 4.47 -2.55
CA CYS A 20 2.24 3.50 -1.64
C CYS A 20 3.05 3.32 -0.35
N PHE A 21 4.38 3.36 -0.38
CA PHE A 21 5.17 3.22 0.83
C PHE A 21 5.07 4.44 1.74
N GLU A 22 5.11 5.66 1.18
CA GLU A 22 4.88 6.86 1.98
C GLU A 22 3.50 6.83 2.63
N LEU A 23 2.48 6.42 1.87
CA LEU A 23 1.09 6.32 2.36
C LEU A 23 0.92 5.24 3.44
N PHE A 24 1.46 4.04 3.26
CA PHE A 24 1.18 2.91 4.15
C PHE A 24 2.17 2.77 5.30
N VAL A 25 3.36 3.39 5.22
CA VAL A 25 4.44 3.21 6.19
C VAL A 25 4.85 4.55 6.82
N GLU A 26 5.33 5.50 6.02
CA GLU A 26 6.01 6.70 6.56
C GLU A 26 5.04 7.73 7.13
N GLN A 27 3.88 7.90 6.51
CA GLN A 27 2.89 8.90 6.90
C GLN A 27 1.72 8.31 7.71
N PHE A 28 1.69 7.00 7.90
CA PHE A 28 0.66 6.36 8.70
C PHE A 28 0.89 6.69 10.19
N PRO A 29 -0.15 7.09 10.96
CA PRO A 29 -1.59 7.01 10.68
C PRO A 29 -2.22 8.25 10.01
N ASN A 30 -1.47 9.31 9.74
CA ASN A 30 -2.01 10.56 9.18
C ASN A 30 -2.55 10.38 7.75
N SER A 31 -2.01 9.41 7.01
CA SER A 31 -2.39 9.07 5.63
C SER A 31 -3.66 8.22 5.47
N LYS A 32 -4.38 7.86 6.56
CA LYS A 32 -5.58 7.00 6.52
C LYS A 32 -6.62 7.44 5.50
N VAL A 33 -6.88 8.75 5.42
CA VAL A 33 -7.83 9.34 4.44
C VAL A 33 -7.35 9.10 3.00
N GLY A 34 -6.04 9.24 2.75
CA GLY A 34 -5.44 8.97 1.45
C GLY A 34 -5.54 7.51 1.03
N ILE A 35 -5.36 6.58 1.97
CA ILE A 35 -5.51 5.14 1.73
C ILE A 35 -6.96 4.79 1.36
N VAL A 36 -7.94 5.28 2.12
CA VAL A 36 -9.36 5.06 1.83
C VAL A 36 -9.73 5.69 0.49
N LYS A 37 -9.19 6.89 0.18
CA LYS A 37 -9.42 7.55 -1.10
C LYS A 37 -8.86 6.75 -2.27
N LEU A 38 -7.63 6.20 -2.16
CA LEU A 38 -7.03 5.34 -3.17
C LEU A 38 -7.91 4.12 -3.44
N ARG A 39 -8.38 3.44 -2.38
CA ARG A 39 -9.32 2.31 -2.49
C ARG A 39 -10.58 2.71 -3.24
N GLN A 40 -11.23 3.82 -2.86
CA GLN A 40 -12.47 4.28 -3.49
C GLN A 40 -12.27 4.63 -4.97
N LEU A 41 -11.15 5.28 -5.31
CA LEU A 41 -10.80 5.59 -6.70
C LEU A 41 -10.63 4.30 -7.51
N MET A 42 -9.88 3.32 -7.00
CA MET A 42 -9.73 2.02 -7.66
C MET A 42 -11.07 1.31 -7.84
N GLN A 43 -11.91 1.23 -6.80
CA GLN A 43 -13.24 0.61 -6.89
C GLN A 43 -14.12 1.26 -7.96
N SER A 44 -14.14 2.59 -8.00
CA SER A 44 -14.93 3.36 -8.98
C SER A 44 -14.39 3.23 -10.42
N ASN A 45 -13.14 2.77 -10.57
CA ASN A 45 -12.46 2.58 -11.85
C ASN A 45 -12.19 1.10 -12.17
N GLY A 46 -13.03 0.18 -11.67
CA GLY A 46 -12.93 -1.25 -12.00
C GLY A 46 -11.63 -1.91 -11.52
N TRP A 47 -11.09 -1.44 -10.39
CA TRP A 47 -9.80 -1.86 -9.82
C TRP A 47 -8.58 -1.61 -10.72
N HIS A 48 -8.63 -0.57 -11.57
CA HIS A 48 -7.46 -0.07 -12.29
C HIS A 48 -6.27 0.15 -11.34
N GLY A 49 -5.07 -0.26 -11.76
CA GLY A 49 -3.84 -0.07 -10.99
C GLY A 49 -3.65 -1.04 -9.81
N ARG A 50 -4.60 -1.93 -9.49
CA ARG A 50 -4.48 -2.86 -8.35
C ARG A 50 -3.26 -3.76 -8.43
N GLU A 51 -2.99 -4.37 -9.59
CA GLU A 51 -1.84 -5.26 -9.76
C GLU A 51 -0.52 -4.49 -9.60
N LYS A 52 -0.41 -3.33 -10.26
CA LYS A 52 0.74 -2.43 -10.13
C LYS A 52 0.96 -2.00 -8.68
N PHE A 53 -0.10 -1.68 -7.95
CA PHE A 53 -0.03 -1.35 -6.53
C PHE A 53 0.54 -2.49 -5.69
N VAL A 54 0.09 -3.73 -5.92
CA VAL A 54 0.62 -4.89 -5.20
C VAL A 54 2.09 -5.12 -5.52
N GLN A 55 2.50 -4.95 -6.78
CA GLN A 55 3.90 -5.08 -7.19
C GLN A 55 4.77 -3.98 -6.58
N GLU A 56 4.32 -2.73 -6.63
CA GLU A 56 5.05 -1.57 -6.10
C GLU A 56 5.20 -1.65 -4.58
N LEU A 57 4.13 -1.98 -3.87
CA LEU A 57 4.17 -2.16 -2.42
C LEU A 57 5.09 -3.32 -2.03
N ASP A 58 5.03 -4.45 -2.77
CA ASP A 58 5.92 -5.59 -2.51
C ASP A 58 7.39 -5.24 -2.69
N ASN A 59 7.69 -4.51 -3.76
CA ASN A 59 9.04 -4.04 -4.05
C ASN A 59 9.51 -3.06 -2.97
N ALA A 60 8.68 -2.08 -2.61
CA ALA A 60 9.02 -1.09 -1.60
C ALA A 60 9.24 -1.72 -0.22
N ILE A 61 8.43 -2.72 0.18
CA ILE A 61 8.65 -3.46 1.43
C ILE A 61 10.02 -4.15 1.41
N LYS A 62 10.37 -4.83 0.31
CA LYS A 62 11.67 -5.51 0.19
C LYS A 62 12.85 -4.54 0.22
N THR A 63 12.76 -3.44 -0.50
CA THR A 63 13.91 -2.55 -0.71
C THR A 63 14.05 -1.47 0.36
N ARG A 64 12.96 -1.07 1.02
CA ARG A 64 12.96 0.06 1.98
C ARG A 64 12.69 -0.35 3.43
N LEU A 65 12.05 -1.50 3.67
CA LEU A 65 11.73 -1.96 5.04
C LEU A 65 12.53 -3.21 5.43
N LEU A 66 12.60 -4.20 4.55
CA LEU A 66 13.21 -5.51 4.84
C LEU A 66 14.62 -5.62 4.25
N HIS A 67 15.49 -4.67 4.61
CA HIS A 67 16.91 -4.74 4.28
C HIS A 67 17.78 -4.60 5.54
N VAL A 68 19.02 -5.08 5.46
CA VAL A 68 19.96 -5.23 6.61
C VAL A 68 20.24 -3.91 7.35
N GLY A 69 19.98 -2.77 6.71
CA GLY A 69 20.19 -1.43 7.29
C GLY A 69 19.05 -0.93 8.19
N VAL A 70 17.90 -1.61 8.22
CA VAL A 70 16.76 -1.21 9.05
C VAL A 70 16.79 -1.97 10.37
N ASN A 71 16.68 -1.26 11.48
CA ASN A 71 16.63 -1.91 12.79
C ASN A 71 15.29 -2.66 12.99
N THR A 72 15.30 -3.68 13.84
CA THR A 72 14.13 -4.53 14.10
C THR A 72 12.93 -3.73 14.62
N HIS A 73 13.15 -2.68 15.41
CA HIS A 73 12.09 -1.82 15.92
C HIS A 73 11.31 -1.14 14.77
N ASP A 74 12.02 -0.58 13.80
CA ASP A 74 11.44 0.11 12.65
C ASP A 74 10.77 -0.87 11.68
N ILE A 75 11.32 -2.09 11.54
CA ILE A 75 10.65 -3.19 10.83
C ILE A 75 9.28 -3.49 11.45
N LEU A 76 9.22 -3.64 12.78
CA LEU A 76 7.96 -3.94 13.49
C LEU A 76 6.97 -2.78 13.42
N LYS A 77 7.45 -1.54 13.53
CA LYS A 77 6.61 -0.35 13.38
C LYS A 77 6.03 -0.24 11.97
N GLY A 78 6.87 -0.44 10.95
CA GLY A 78 6.43 -0.44 9.55
C GLY A 78 5.47 -1.59 9.25
N TYR A 79 5.70 -2.76 9.82
CA TYR A 79 4.76 -3.88 9.73
C TYR A 79 3.37 -3.54 10.27
N ALA A 80 3.29 -2.99 11.48
CA ALA A 80 2.01 -2.60 12.08
C ALA A 80 1.27 -1.58 11.19
N ALA A 81 1.99 -0.58 10.69
CA ALA A 81 1.44 0.42 9.77
C ALA A 81 0.89 -0.20 8.47
N ILE A 82 1.63 -1.13 7.85
CA ILE A 82 1.18 -1.81 6.63
C ILE A 82 -0.06 -2.66 6.89
N VAL A 83 -0.08 -3.43 7.99
CA VAL A 83 -1.24 -4.27 8.33
C VAL A 83 -2.49 -3.43 8.55
N GLU A 84 -2.40 -2.36 9.33
CA GLU A 84 -3.53 -1.46 9.56
C GLU A 84 -3.95 -0.72 8.29
N GLY A 85 -3.00 -0.24 7.50
CA GLY A 85 -3.27 0.42 6.22
C GLY A 85 -3.95 -0.52 5.22
N LEU A 86 -3.47 -1.76 5.10
CA LEU A 86 -4.07 -2.77 4.23
C LEU A 86 -5.45 -3.21 4.72
N ALA A 87 -5.72 -3.24 6.02
CA ALA A 87 -7.07 -3.50 6.53
C ALA A 87 -8.08 -2.43 6.08
N LEU A 88 -7.65 -1.16 5.95
CA LEU A 88 -8.48 -0.08 5.40
C LEU A 88 -8.67 -0.21 3.88
N PHE A 89 -7.63 -0.67 3.18
CA PHE A 89 -7.58 -0.76 1.72
C PHE A 89 -8.25 -2.03 1.15
N ASP A 90 -8.03 -3.19 1.77
CA ASP A 90 -8.49 -4.52 1.35
C ASP A 90 -9.14 -5.27 2.53
N PRO A 91 -10.47 -5.15 2.71
CA PRO A 91 -11.18 -5.84 3.80
C PRO A 91 -11.15 -7.36 3.73
N SER A 92 -10.70 -7.96 2.61
CA SER A 92 -10.57 -9.41 2.49
C SER A 92 -9.37 -9.97 3.25
N PHE A 93 -8.47 -9.10 3.73
CA PHE A 93 -7.22 -9.46 4.42
C PHE A 93 -6.24 -10.31 3.60
N VAL A 94 -6.50 -10.55 2.30
CA VAL A 94 -5.61 -11.34 1.44
C VAL A 94 -4.24 -10.67 1.33
N LEU A 95 -4.19 -9.35 1.15
CA LEU A 95 -2.92 -8.61 1.09
C LEU A 95 -2.20 -8.59 2.44
N VAL A 96 -2.95 -8.46 3.54
CA VAL A 96 -2.40 -8.52 4.91
C VAL A 96 -1.68 -9.85 5.11
N HIS A 97 -2.33 -10.98 4.83
CA HIS A 97 -1.73 -12.31 4.98
C HIS A 97 -0.44 -12.48 4.14
N LYS A 98 -0.41 -11.92 2.93
CA LYS A 98 0.78 -11.93 2.07
C LYS A 98 1.96 -11.17 2.68
N VAL A 99 1.71 -9.99 3.26
CA VAL A 99 2.75 -9.20 3.94
C VAL A 99 3.22 -9.89 5.21
N CYS A 100 2.29 -10.39 6.05
CA CYS A 100 2.63 -11.09 7.29
C CYS A 100 3.53 -12.30 7.05
N ARG A 101 3.35 -13.01 5.93
CA ARG A 101 4.22 -14.13 5.54
C ARG A 101 5.63 -13.65 5.23
N LYS A 102 5.78 -12.59 4.44
CA LYS A 102 7.08 -12.04 4.02
C LYS A 102 7.93 -11.57 5.18
N ILE A 103 7.34 -10.83 6.11
CA ILE A 103 8.09 -10.32 7.27
C ILE A 103 8.50 -11.47 8.20
N ARG A 104 7.61 -12.44 8.41
CA ARG A 104 7.94 -13.65 9.17
C ARG A 104 9.08 -14.44 8.55
N ASP A 105 9.16 -14.51 7.22
CA ASP A 105 10.24 -15.20 6.53
C ASP A 105 11.56 -14.42 6.59
N TYR A 106 11.53 -13.10 6.76
CA TYR A 106 12.71 -12.24 6.87
C TYR A 106 13.33 -12.21 8.27
N VAL A 107 12.50 -12.21 9.33
CA VAL A 107 12.95 -12.05 10.73
C VAL A 107 13.38 -13.39 11.38
N LYS A 108 13.56 -14.46 10.59
CA LYS A 108 14.02 -15.76 11.11
C LYS A 108 15.49 -15.76 11.52
#